data_AF-A0A957INV2-F1
#
_entry.id   AF-A0A957INV2-F1
#
_cell.length_a   1.000
_cell.length_b   1.000
_cell.length_c   1.000
_cell.angle_alpha   90.00
_cell.angle_beta   90.00
_cell.angle_gamma   90.00
#
_symmetry.space_group_name_H-M   'P 1'
#
loop_
_entity.id
_entity.type
_entity.pdbx_description
1 polymer ?
#
loop_
_entity_poly.entity_id
_entity_poly.type
_entity_poly.pdbx_seq_one_letter_code
_entity_poly.pdbx_strand_id
1 'polypeptide(L)'
;MKWFTWWKVALVMSAVVLLISCGGNAESTEEATPDTLNVFEWSGYELPEFWAQFAEKHPDVTVDFSFFGEDAEAFAKMQTGYKTDLLHPCSGWWQLYVDNGLVQPLDEARLENIKDMPAALLDYGRINGQLY
;
A
#
# COMPACT_ATOMS: atom_id res chain seq x y z
N MET A 1 1.58 46.62 38.63
CA MET A 1 1.49 45.79 39.87
C MET A 1 0.09 45.98 40.46
N LYS A 2 -0.56 44.90 40.95
CA LYS A 2 -2.04 44.67 41.12
C LYS A 2 -2.65 44.14 39.80
N TRP A 3 -2.79 42.86 39.50
CA TRP A 3 -3.28 41.66 40.24
C TRP A 3 -4.69 41.86 40.76
N PHE A 4 -5.69 41.75 39.87
CA PHE A 4 -7.10 41.59 40.23
C PHE A 4 -7.78 40.58 39.30
N THR A 5 -7.84 39.37 39.82
CA THR A 5 -8.74 38.24 39.57
C THR A 5 -10.01 38.50 38.74
N TRP A 6 -10.12 37.81 37.60
CA TRP A 6 -11.35 37.66 36.80
C TRP A 6 -11.81 36.19 36.78
N TRP A 7 -12.04 35.61 37.96
CA TRP A 7 -12.74 34.30 38.06
C TRP A 7 -14.26 34.43 37.80
N LYS A 8 -14.77 35.65 37.55
CA LYS A 8 -16.21 36.00 37.58
C LYS A 8 -16.92 35.99 36.22
N VAL A 9 -16.28 35.56 35.13
CA VAL A 9 -16.94 35.49 33.79
C VAL A 9 -17.42 34.07 33.45
N ALA A 10 -17.35 33.14 34.40
CA ALA A 10 -17.75 31.75 34.22
C ALA A 10 -19.28 31.48 34.33
N LEU A 11 -20.18 32.47 34.18
CA LEU A 11 -21.60 32.22 34.49
C LEU A 11 -22.65 32.95 33.65
N VAL A 12 -22.34 33.48 32.48
CA VAL A 12 -23.40 34.04 31.61
C VAL A 12 -23.20 33.54 30.18
N MET A 13 -24.20 32.82 29.67
CA MET A 13 -24.42 32.34 28.29
C MET A 13 -24.23 30.83 28.03
N SER A 14 -24.71 29.99 28.94
CA SER A 14 -25.49 28.82 28.52
C SER A 14 -26.94 29.25 28.31
N ALA A 15 -27.33 29.53 27.06
CA ALA A 15 -28.69 29.42 26.51
C ALA A 15 -28.83 30.22 25.19
N VAL A 16 -28.18 29.78 24.11
CA VAL A 16 -28.73 29.92 22.76
C VAL A 16 -28.46 28.61 22.03
N VAL A 17 -29.44 27.73 22.18
CA VAL A 17 -29.55 26.46 21.45
C VAL A 17 -30.44 26.75 20.24
N LEU A 18 -30.04 26.20 19.09
CA LEU A 18 -30.79 25.99 17.83
C LEU A 18 -30.80 27.12 16.78
N LEU A 19 -30.55 26.66 15.55
CA LEU A 19 -30.78 27.27 14.23
C LEU A 19 -29.60 28.03 13.60
N ILE A 20 -28.61 27.29 13.07
CA ILE A 20 -28.12 27.41 11.68
C ILE A 20 -27.81 25.98 11.22
N SER A 21 -28.87 25.34 10.72
CA SER A 21 -28.82 24.25 9.76
C SER A 21 -28.97 24.91 8.40
N CYS A 22 -27.87 25.13 7.69
CA CYS A 22 -27.89 25.33 6.25
C CYS A 22 -26.63 24.68 5.69
N GLY A 23 -26.85 23.65 4.88
CA GLY A 23 -25.81 22.82 4.30
C GLY A 23 -24.85 23.64 3.45
N GLY A 24 -23.61 23.72 3.89
CA GLY A 24 -22.47 23.80 2.99
C GLY A 24 -21.87 22.41 2.96
N ASN A 25 -22.20 21.64 1.93
CA ASN A 25 -21.40 20.49 1.55
C ASN A 25 -20.04 21.08 1.13
N ALA A 26 -19.14 21.28 2.10
CA ALA A 26 -17.72 21.36 1.80
C ALA A 26 -17.36 19.95 1.34
N GLU A 27 -17.64 19.70 0.06
CA GLU A 27 -17.00 18.65 -0.70
C GLU A 27 -15.51 18.97 -0.55
N SER A 28 -14.87 18.30 0.39
CA SER A 28 -13.45 18.09 0.32
C SER A 28 -13.26 17.38 -1.01
N THR A 29 -12.93 18.14 -2.04
CA THR A 29 -12.16 17.62 -3.16
C THR A 29 -10.87 17.11 -2.51
N GLU A 30 -10.91 15.87 -2.03
CA GLU A 30 -9.72 15.04 -2.00
C GLU A 30 -9.30 15.03 -3.47
N GLU A 31 -8.41 15.95 -3.84
CA GLU A 31 -7.57 15.70 -5.00
C GLU A 31 -6.97 14.33 -4.72
N ALA A 32 -7.39 13.33 -5.51
CA ALA A 32 -6.83 12.00 -5.45
C ALA A 32 -5.32 12.19 -5.65
N THR A 33 -4.57 12.11 -4.56
CA THR A 33 -3.13 11.97 -4.66
C THR A 33 -2.92 10.72 -5.50
N PRO A 34 -2.17 10.78 -6.62
CA PRO A 34 -1.97 9.61 -7.45
C PRO A 34 -1.49 8.47 -6.57
N ASP A 35 -2.19 7.34 -6.63
CA ASP A 35 -1.81 6.16 -5.85
C ASP A 35 -0.41 5.74 -6.31
N THR A 36 0.51 5.55 -5.37
CA THR A 36 1.85 5.05 -5.69
C THR A 36 1.91 3.55 -5.48
N LEU A 37 2.24 2.80 -6.53
CA LEU A 37 2.61 1.39 -6.46
C LEU A 37 4.12 1.27 -6.27
N ASN A 38 4.57 0.84 -5.09
CA ASN A 38 5.98 0.65 -4.79
C ASN A 38 6.40 -0.78 -5.16
N VAL A 39 7.40 -0.89 -6.03
CA VAL A 39 7.92 -2.17 -6.53
C VAL A 39 9.38 -2.30 -6.16
N PHE A 40 9.73 -3.39 -5.48
CA PHE A 40 11.11 -3.71 -5.11
C PHE A 40 11.61 -4.83 -6.02
N GLU A 41 12.54 -4.51 -6.91
CA GLU A 41 12.78 -5.29 -8.13
C GLU A 41 14.26 -5.37 -8.52
N TRP A 42 14.60 -6.28 -9.44
CA TRP A 42 15.90 -6.31 -10.10
C TRP A 42 16.01 -5.19 -11.14
N SER A 43 17.19 -4.57 -11.26
CA SER A 43 17.41 -3.61 -12.34
C SER A 43 17.32 -4.28 -13.71
N GLY A 44 16.62 -3.63 -14.64
CA GLY A 44 16.29 -4.11 -15.97
C GLY A 44 14.88 -4.70 -16.10
N TYR A 45 14.16 -4.90 -14.99
CA TYR A 45 12.76 -5.37 -15.00
C TYR A 45 11.73 -4.23 -14.87
N GLU A 46 12.18 -3.00 -14.60
CA GLU A 46 11.35 -1.79 -14.59
C GLU A 46 10.99 -1.27 -15.98
N LEU A 47 11.54 -1.87 -17.04
CA LEU A 47 11.43 -1.37 -18.39
C LEU A 47 9.94 -1.27 -18.82
N PRO A 48 9.51 -0.13 -19.42
CA PRO A 48 8.09 0.12 -19.72
C PRO A 48 7.40 -0.96 -20.55
N GLU A 49 8.13 -1.66 -21.42
CA GLU A 49 7.60 -2.77 -22.22
C GLU A 49 7.01 -3.92 -21.39
N PHE A 50 7.44 -4.11 -20.14
CA PHE A 50 6.94 -5.18 -19.28
C PHE A 50 5.63 -4.86 -18.57
N TRP A 51 5.26 -3.57 -18.48
CA TRP A 51 4.08 -3.13 -17.73
C TRP A 51 3.27 -2.04 -18.44
N ALA A 52 3.50 -1.82 -19.74
CA ALA A 52 2.78 -0.83 -20.55
C ALA A 52 1.25 -0.94 -20.46
N GLN A 53 0.71 -2.16 -20.44
CA GLN A 53 -0.74 -2.39 -20.30
C GLN A 53 -1.28 -1.93 -18.95
N PHE A 54 -0.47 -2.02 -17.88
CA PHE A 54 -0.84 -1.50 -16.57
C PHE A 54 -0.87 0.04 -16.61
N ALA A 55 0.17 0.66 -17.16
CA ALA A 55 0.25 2.12 -17.30
C ALA A 55 -0.92 2.71 -18.11
N GLU A 56 -1.36 2.02 -19.16
CA GLU A 56 -2.51 2.44 -19.98
C GLU A 56 -3.83 2.35 -19.21
N LYS A 57 -4.02 1.29 -18.41
CA LYS A 57 -5.25 1.06 -17.64
C LYS A 57 -5.34 1.90 -16.37
N HIS A 58 -4.18 2.29 -15.82
CA HIS A 58 -4.05 3.02 -14.56
C HIS A 58 -3.17 4.26 -14.74
N PRO A 59 -3.58 5.23 -15.57
CA PRO A 59 -2.77 6.41 -15.89
C PRO A 59 -2.59 7.36 -14.70
N ASP A 60 -3.40 7.20 -13.66
CA ASP A 60 -3.38 7.92 -12.40
C ASP A 60 -2.49 7.26 -11.33
N VAL A 61 -2.00 6.05 -11.56
CA VAL A 61 -1.10 5.34 -10.64
C VAL A 61 0.35 5.63 -11.00
N THR A 62 1.13 6.09 -10.02
CA THR A 62 2.58 6.22 -10.16
C THR A 62 3.24 4.90 -9.77
N VAL A 63 4.08 4.32 -10.64
CA VAL A 63 4.87 3.14 -10.29
C VAL A 63 6.27 3.58 -9.86
N ASP A 64 6.60 3.39 -8.59
CA ASP A 64 7.91 3.72 -8.02
C ASP A 64 8.75 2.45 -7.84
N PHE A 65 9.90 2.41 -8.51
CA PHE A 65 10.81 1.27 -8.47
C PHE A 65 11.97 1.53 -7.53
N SER A 66 12.22 0.55 -6.67
CA SER A 66 13.43 0.45 -5.87
C SER A 66 14.13 -0.85 -6.20
N PHE A 67 15.46 -0.87 -6.06
CA PHE A 67 16.25 -1.98 -6.60
C PHE A 67 17.07 -2.71 -5.55
N PHE A 68 17.27 -4.00 -5.75
CA PHE A 68 18.24 -4.84 -5.04
C PHE A 68 19.16 -5.57 -6.01
N GLY A 69 20.36 -5.92 -5.54
CA GLY A 69 21.35 -6.64 -6.34
C GLY A 69 21.38 -8.14 -6.10
N GLU A 70 20.88 -8.59 -4.94
CA GLU A 70 20.89 -10.00 -4.52
C GLU A 70 19.69 -10.30 -3.62
N ASP A 71 19.16 -11.53 -3.68
CA ASP A 71 18.02 -11.93 -2.84
C ASP A 71 18.32 -11.84 -1.34
N ALA A 72 19.56 -12.14 -0.93
CA ALA A 72 19.97 -12.06 0.47
C ALA A 72 19.93 -10.62 1.01
N GLU A 73 20.27 -9.65 0.16
CA GLU A 73 20.15 -8.23 0.47
C GLU A 73 18.67 -7.83 0.58
N ALA A 74 17.85 -8.24 -0.39
CA ALA A 74 16.42 -7.95 -0.40
C ALA A 74 15.73 -8.50 0.84
N PHE A 75 15.98 -9.77 1.17
CA PHE A 75 15.41 -10.43 2.33
C PHE A 75 15.83 -9.74 3.64
N ALA A 76 17.12 -9.45 3.81
CA ALA A 76 17.62 -8.73 4.98
C ALA A 76 16.97 -7.34 5.12
N LYS A 77 16.80 -6.61 4.02
CA LYS A 77 16.12 -5.31 4.01
C LYS A 77 14.65 -5.44 4.43
N MET A 78 13.92 -6.42 3.91
CA MET A 78 12.52 -6.66 4.29
C MET A 78 12.38 -6.98 5.79
N GLN A 79 13.32 -7.73 6.37
CA GLN A 79 13.36 -8.01 7.81
C GLN A 79 13.53 -6.77 8.69
N THR A 80 14.04 -5.64 8.16
CA THR A 80 14.16 -4.37 8.91
C THR A 80 12.84 -3.62 9.05
N GLY A 81 11.76 -4.12 8.44
CA GLY A 81 10.47 -3.44 8.37
C GLY A 81 10.31 -2.53 7.15
N TYR A 82 11.20 -2.65 6.15
CA TYR A 82 11.02 -2.04 4.84
C TYR A 82 9.66 -2.44 4.24
N LYS A 83 9.00 -1.51 3.57
CA LYS A 83 7.66 -1.68 2.99
C LYS A 83 7.72 -1.45 1.49
N THR A 84 7.12 -2.37 0.75
CA THR A 84 6.90 -2.34 -0.69
C THR A 84 5.59 -3.07 -0.97
N ASP A 85 4.92 -2.74 -2.07
CA ASP A 85 3.65 -3.37 -2.43
C ASP A 85 3.89 -4.67 -3.19
N LEU A 86 4.92 -4.69 -4.04
CA LEU A 86 5.35 -5.85 -4.81
C LEU A 86 6.86 -6.08 -4.68
N LEU A 87 7.26 -7.35 -4.68
CA LEU A 87 8.66 -7.77 -4.83
C LEU A 87 8.78 -9.06 -5.64
N HIS A 88 9.94 -9.26 -6.25
CA HIS A 88 10.22 -10.41 -7.10
C HIS A 88 11.54 -11.10 -6.70
N PRO A 89 11.58 -11.85 -5.58
CA PRO A 89 12.74 -12.66 -5.24
C PRO A 89 12.82 -13.90 -6.15
N CYS A 90 14.01 -14.50 -6.25
CA CYS A 90 14.16 -15.78 -6.93
C CYS A 90 13.30 -16.86 -6.23
N SER A 91 12.73 -17.75 -7.04
CA SER A 91 11.89 -18.88 -6.65
C SER A 91 12.28 -19.61 -5.34
N GLY A 92 13.57 -19.86 -5.12
CA GLY A 92 14.10 -20.55 -3.94
C GLY A 92 13.96 -19.80 -2.61
N TRP A 93 13.58 -18.53 -2.62
CA TRP A 93 13.47 -17.69 -1.42
C TRP A 93 12.07 -17.63 -0.83
N TRP A 94 11.02 -17.96 -1.59
CA TRP A 94 9.64 -17.76 -1.16
C TRP A 94 9.28 -18.44 0.15
N GLN A 95 9.78 -19.65 0.40
CA GLN A 95 9.58 -20.33 1.69
C GLN A 95 10.08 -19.48 2.86
N LEU A 96 11.23 -18.83 2.70
CA LEU A 96 11.82 -17.97 3.73
C LEU A 96 10.97 -16.72 3.98
N TYR A 97 10.43 -16.09 2.92
CA TYR A 97 9.53 -14.95 3.04
C TYR A 97 8.23 -15.32 3.76
N VAL A 98 7.64 -16.47 3.42
CA VAL A 98 6.42 -16.99 4.08
C VAL A 98 6.67 -17.34 5.54
N ASP A 99 7.74 -18.07 5.84
CA ASP A 99 8.08 -18.50 7.20
C ASP A 99 8.36 -17.31 8.14
N ASN A 100 8.83 -16.19 7.60
CA ASN A 100 9.09 -14.95 8.35
C ASN A 100 7.91 -13.97 8.34
N GLY A 101 6.78 -14.33 7.73
CA GLY A 101 5.59 -13.47 7.67
C GLY A 101 5.83 -12.14 6.94
N LEU A 102 6.74 -12.13 5.97
CA LEU A 102 7.10 -10.92 5.22
C LEU A 102 6.17 -10.66 4.02
N VAL A 103 5.40 -11.67 3.62
CA VAL A 103 4.48 -11.64 2.47
C VAL A 103 3.13 -12.23 2.85
N GLN A 104 2.09 -11.79 2.14
CA GLN A 104 0.73 -12.32 2.26
C GLN A 104 0.43 -13.27 1.09
N PRO A 105 -0.47 -14.25 1.24
CA PRO A 105 -0.92 -15.05 0.13
C PRO A 105 -1.68 -14.20 -0.89
N LEU A 106 -1.58 -14.57 -2.16
CA LEU A 106 -2.33 -13.95 -3.25
C LEU A 106 -3.81 -14.33 -3.18
N ASP A 107 -4.67 -13.34 -3.41
CA ASP A 107 -6.11 -13.58 -3.63
C ASP A 107 -6.33 -13.97 -5.10
N GLU A 108 -6.39 -15.28 -5.35
CA GLU A 108 -6.56 -15.87 -6.68
C GLU A 108 -7.85 -15.37 -7.38
N ALA A 109 -8.88 -14.95 -6.64
CA ALA A 109 -10.12 -14.43 -7.24
C ALA A 109 -9.94 -13.07 -7.93
N ARG A 110 -8.86 -12.34 -7.60
CA ARG A 110 -8.50 -11.06 -8.23
C ARG A 110 -7.60 -11.21 -9.46
N LEU A 111 -7.14 -12.43 -9.75
CA LEU A 111 -6.21 -12.72 -10.83
C LEU A 111 -6.94 -13.34 -12.03
N GLU A 112 -7.53 -12.50 -12.89
CA GLU A 112 -8.37 -12.94 -14.02
C GLU A 112 -7.65 -13.92 -14.98
N ASN A 113 -6.33 -13.79 -15.09
CA ASN A 113 -5.48 -14.56 -15.99
C ASN A 113 -4.81 -15.78 -15.32
N ILE A 114 -5.11 -16.07 -14.05
CA ILE A 114 -4.50 -17.20 -13.33
C ILE A 114 -4.79 -18.55 -14.01
N LYS A 115 -5.95 -18.65 -14.66
CA LYS A 115 -6.37 -19.83 -15.46
C LYS A 115 -5.47 -20.12 -16.66
N ASP A 116 -4.72 -19.12 -17.14
CA ASP A 116 -3.83 -19.24 -18.30
C ASP A 116 -2.41 -19.66 -17.87
N MET A 117 -2.13 -19.74 -16.57
CA MET A 117 -0.84 -20.17 -16.06
C MET A 117 -0.66 -21.69 -16.11
N PRO A 118 0.56 -22.18 -16.43
CA PRO A 118 0.89 -23.60 -16.32
C PRO A 118 0.69 -24.12 -14.89
N ALA A 119 -0.05 -25.22 -14.74
CA ALA A 119 -0.34 -25.82 -13.44
C ALA A 119 0.93 -26.09 -12.62
N ALA A 120 2.01 -26.57 -13.26
CA ALA A 120 3.27 -26.82 -12.59
C ALA A 120 3.91 -25.57 -11.95
N LEU A 121 3.70 -24.37 -12.53
CA LEU A 121 4.19 -23.12 -11.96
C LEU A 121 3.30 -22.64 -10.81
N LEU A 122 1.98 -22.80 -10.94
CA LEU A 122 1.06 -22.52 -9.85
C LEU A 122 1.33 -23.41 -8.63
N ASP A 123 1.51 -24.71 -8.86
CA ASP A 123 1.83 -25.68 -7.80
C ASP A 123 3.18 -25.36 -7.13
N TYR A 124 4.16 -24.88 -7.90
CA TYR A 124 5.45 -24.46 -7.36
C TYR A 124 5.34 -23.22 -6.46
N GLY A 125 4.45 -22.28 -6.79
CA GLY A 125 4.17 -21.10 -5.95
C GLY A 125 3.30 -21.39 -4.72
N ARG A 126 2.83 -22.63 -4.53
CA ARG A 126 1.98 -22.98 -3.39
C ARG A 126 2.81 -23.37 -2.17
N ILE A 127 2.69 -22.58 -1.11
CA ILE A 127 3.29 -22.84 0.20
C ILE A 127 2.15 -22.96 1.21
N ASN A 128 2.11 -24.05 1.97
CA ASN A 128 1.03 -24.34 2.94
C ASN A 128 -0.39 -24.32 2.32
N GLY A 129 -0.50 -24.66 1.03
CA GLY A 129 -1.77 -24.70 0.30
C GLY A 129 -2.26 -23.35 -0.21
N GLN A 130 -1.53 -22.26 0.02
CA GLN A 130 -1.84 -20.93 -0.49
C GLN A 130 -0.82 -20.52 -1.57
N LEU A 131 -1.28 -19.76 -2.56
CA LEU A 131 -0.40 -19.20 -3.59
C LEU A 131 0.28 -17.94 -3.05
N TYR A 132 1.58 -17.81 -3.27
CA TYR A 132 2.38 -16.63 -2.95
C TYR A 132 3.08 -16.11 -4.20
#